data_AF-A0ABD2MZC2-F1
#
_entry.id   AF-A0ABD2MZC2-F1
#
_cell.length_a   1.000
_cell.length_b   1.000
_cell.length_c   1.000
_cell.angle_alpha   90.00
_cell.angle_beta   90.00
_cell.angle_gamma   90.00
#
_symmetry.space_group_name_H-M   'P 1'
#
loop_
_entity.id
_entity.type
_entity.pdbx_description
1 polymer ?
#
loop_
_entity_poly.entity_id
_entity_poly.type
_entity_poly.pdbx_seq_one_letter_code
_entity_poly.pdbx_strand_id
1 'polypeptide(L)'
;FSFIHLKIEQLKFPSELSEQYNRAEDLENYRRFTIQYKQAIKNAKKVANDNAINTARNPTKCMWNIINQKRGKKKETEENCLLPKDFSNFFAQVVDKLIDEIPKTKDDPLEYLKGLSPPVTEFLFRELTLVELRDIINQMKNKKSSDI
;
A
#
# COMPACT_ATOMS: atom_id res chain seq x y z
N PHE A 1 -33.55 12.27 14.22
CA PHE A 1 -34.25 11.00 14.04
C PHE A 1 -35.57 11.13 13.27
N SER A 2 -36.41 12.15 13.51
CA SER A 2 -37.69 12.36 12.81
C SER A 2 -37.60 12.48 11.26
N PHE A 3 -36.58 13.17 10.73
CA PHE A 3 -36.43 13.41 9.28
C PHE A 3 -36.08 12.16 8.44
N ILE A 4 -35.40 11.18 9.05
CA ILE A 4 -35.00 9.93 8.38
C ILE A 4 -36.21 9.00 8.29
N HIS A 5 -37.05 8.98 9.33
CA HIS A 5 -38.27 8.19 9.36
C HIS A 5 -39.28 8.64 8.30
N LEU A 6 -39.44 9.96 8.16
CA LEU A 6 -40.29 10.58 7.13
C LEU A 6 -39.84 10.19 5.71
N LYS A 7 -38.53 10.10 5.44
CA LYS A 7 -38.02 9.70 4.12
C LYS A 7 -38.12 8.20 3.84
N ILE A 8 -38.13 7.34 4.86
CA ILE A 8 -38.36 5.89 4.69
C ILE A 8 -39.83 5.64 4.33
N GLU A 9 -40.76 6.35 4.96
CA GLU A 9 -42.19 6.27 4.60
C GLU A 9 -42.45 6.79 3.18
N GLN A 10 -41.76 7.86 2.76
CA GLN A 10 -41.82 8.37 1.38
C GLN A 10 -41.23 7.41 0.33
N LEU A 11 -40.52 6.36 0.72
CA LEU A 11 -39.99 5.33 -0.18
C LEU A 11 -40.89 4.11 -0.31
N LYS A 12 -41.69 3.81 0.72
CA LYS A 12 -42.64 2.68 0.71
C LYS A 12 -43.80 2.92 -0.26
N PHE A 13 -44.35 4.14 -0.23
CA PHE A 13 -45.50 4.49 -1.05
C PHE A 13 -45.24 4.39 -2.58
N PRO A 14 -44.11 4.89 -3.14
CA PRO A 14 -43.84 4.76 -4.57
C PRO A 14 -43.39 3.35 -4.99
N SER A 15 -42.77 2.55 -4.12
CA SER A 15 -42.48 1.14 -4.46
C SER A 15 -43.77 0.34 -4.61
N GLU A 16 -44.70 0.51 -3.67
CA GLU A 16 -46.02 -0.15 -3.69
C GLU A 16 -46.86 0.28 -4.90
N LEU A 17 -46.80 1.57 -5.29
CA LEU A 17 -47.46 2.08 -6.50
C LEU A 17 -46.83 1.57 -7.81
N SER A 18 -45.49 1.50 -7.87
CA SER A 18 -44.78 0.98 -9.04
C SER A 18 -45.06 -0.50 -9.32
N GLU A 19 -45.28 -1.28 -8.24
CA GLU A 19 -45.67 -2.69 -8.32
C GLU A 19 -47.14 -2.88 -8.74
N GLN A 20 -48.05 -1.99 -8.35
CA GLN A 20 -49.48 -2.09 -8.69
C GLN A 20 -49.85 -1.57 -10.07
N TYR A 21 -49.28 -0.45 -10.53
CA TYR A 21 -49.79 0.28 -11.71
C TYR A 21 -48.83 0.30 -12.91
N ASN A 22 -47.57 -0.09 -12.73
CA ASN A 22 -46.56 -0.23 -13.79
C ASN A 22 -46.48 0.99 -14.75
N ARG A 23 -46.69 2.21 -14.22
CA ARG A 23 -46.59 3.46 -14.99
C ARG A 23 -45.16 3.98 -14.94
N ALA A 24 -44.65 4.45 -16.09
CA ALA A 24 -43.29 4.96 -16.21
C ALA A 24 -43.00 6.13 -15.25
N GLU A 25 -43.99 6.97 -14.98
CA GLU A 25 -43.88 8.13 -14.09
C GLU A 25 -43.67 7.74 -12.61
N ASP A 26 -44.30 6.66 -12.15
CA ASP A 26 -44.16 6.14 -10.78
C ASP A 26 -42.76 5.57 -10.55
N LEU A 27 -42.22 4.87 -11.55
CA LEU A 27 -40.86 4.34 -11.52
C LEU A 27 -39.81 5.47 -11.48
N GLU A 28 -40.03 6.54 -12.24
CA GLU A 28 -39.15 7.71 -12.23
C GLU A 28 -39.19 8.44 -10.88
N ASN A 29 -40.39 8.62 -10.32
CA ASN A 29 -40.57 9.19 -8.98
C ASN A 29 -39.89 8.33 -7.90
N TYR A 30 -40.04 7.01 -7.93
CA TYR A 30 -39.36 6.09 -7.01
C TYR A 30 -37.83 6.21 -7.09
N ARG A 31 -37.27 6.24 -8.30
CA ARG A 31 -35.82 6.42 -8.52
C ARG A 31 -35.36 7.76 -7.94
N ARG A 32 -36.08 8.85 -8.20
CA ARG A 32 -35.79 10.18 -7.67
C ARG A 32 -35.78 10.18 -6.14
N PHE A 33 -36.80 9.62 -5.49
CA PHE A 33 -36.87 9.55 -4.04
C PHE A 33 -35.76 8.67 -3.46
N THR A 34 -35.41 7.58 -4.12
CA THR A 34 -34.29 6.71 -3.72
C THR A 34 -32.96 7.45 -3.73
N ILE A 35 -32.71 8.26 -4.77
CA ILE A 35 -31.51 9.10 -4.86
C ILE A 35 -31.51 10.12 -3.72
N GLN A 36 -32.61 10.86 -3.53
CA GLN A 36 -32.73 11.88 -2.48
C GLN A 36 -32.59 11.30 -1.06
N TYR A 37 -33.05 10.07 -0.85
CA TYR A 37 -32.90 9.36 0.41
C TYR A 37 -31.46 8.95 0.66
N LYS A 38 -30.82 8.28 -0.31
CA LYS A 38 -29.39 7.90 -0.23
C LYS A 38 -28.50 9.13 0.02
N GLN A 39 -28.82 10.25 -0.64
CA GLN A 39 -28.10 11.51 -0.46
C GLN A 39 -28.32 12.12 0.92
N ALA A 40 -29.56 12.07 1.44
CA ALA A 40 -29.85 12.51 2.81
C ALA A 40 -29.10 11.68 3.86
N ILE A 41 -29.03 10.35 3.69
CA ILE A 41 -28.22 9.49 4.56
C ILE A 41 -26.74 9.86 4.49
N LYS A 42 -26.21 10.06 3.28
CA LYS A 42 -24.80 10.45 3.08
C LYS A 42 -24.50 11.75 3.81
N ASN A 43 -25.37 12.75 3.67
CA ASN A 43 -25.22 14.06 4.33
C ASN A 43 -25.32 13.93 5.85
N ALA A 44 -26.29 13.17 6.36
CA ALA A 44 -26.43 12.94 7.80
C ALA A 44 -25.19 12.25 8.39
N LYS A 45 -24.63 11.26 7.70
CA LYS A 45 -23.38 10.60 8.11
C LYS A 45 -22.19 11.56 8.12
N LYS A 46 -22.11 12.45 7.12
CA LYS A 46 -21.06 13.48 7.06
C LYS A 46 -21.16 14.41 8.26
N VAL A 47 -22.33 14.98 8.51
CA VAL A 47 -22.58 15.90 9.65
C VAL A 47 -22.27 15.22 10.98
N ALA A 48 -22.67 13.96 11.15
CA ALA A 48 -22.37 13.20 12.37
C ALA A 48 -20.86 13.01 12.59
N ASN A 49 -20.11 12.67 11.52
CA ASN A 49 -18.66 12.52 11.59
C ASN A 49 -17.96 13.85 11.84
N ASP A 50 -18.38 14.92 11.15
CA ASP A 50 -17.81 16.27 11.31
C ASP A 50 -18.00 16.76 12.75
N ASN A 51 -19.20 16.58 13.31
CA ASN A 51 -19.47 16.89 14.72
C ASN A 51 -18.57 16.07 15.66
N ALA A 52 -18.47 14.75 15.44
CA ALA A 52 -17.64 13.88 16.28
C ALA A 52 -16.15 14.26 16.25
N ILE A 53 -15.63 14.70 15.10
CA ILE A 53 -14.25 15.18 14.97
C ILE A 53 -14.06 16.50 15.71
N ASN A 54 -14.98 17.45 15.52
CA ASN A 54 -14.90 18.79 16.09
C ASN A 54 -15.08 18.81 17.62
N THR A 55 -15.87 17.90 18.17
CA THR A 55 -16.09 17.80 19.63
C THR A 55 -15.07 16.89 20.32
N ALA A 56 -14.20 16.20 19.59
CA ALA A 56 -13.24 15.27 20.19
C ALA A 56 -12.09 15.99 20.88
N ARG A 57 -11.65 15.46 22.02
CA ARG A 57 -10.44 15.92 22.71
C ARG A 57 -9.18 15.85 21.83
N ASN A 58 -9.14 14.92 20.87
CA ASN A 58 -8.10 14.82 19.85
C ASN A 58 -8.74 14.59 18.47
N PRO A 59 -8.99 15.67 17.71
CA PRO A 59 -9.66 15.61 16.41
C PRO A 59 -8.92 14.73 15.39
N THR A 60 -7.59 14.83 15.34
CA THR A 60 -6.74 14.06 14.42
C THR A 60 -6.88 12.56 14.65
N LYS A 61 -6.83 12.12 15.92
CA LYS A 61 -7.02 10.71 16.28
C LYS A 61 -8.45 10.23 15.97
N CYS A 62 -9.45 11.05 16.25
CA CYS A 62 -10.85 10.75 15.93
C CYS A 62 -11.05 10.54 14.42
N MET A 63 -10.52 11.44 13.60
CA MET A 63 -10.55 11.36 12.15
C MET A 63 -9.89 10.06 11.64
N TRP A 64 -8.69 9.74 12.11
CA TRP A 64 -8.01 8.50 11.74
C TRP A 64 -8.79 7.25 12.15
N ASN A 65 -9.44 7.25 13.31
CA ASN A 65 -10.29 6.14 13.73
C ASN A 65 -11.48 5.96 12.78
N ILE A 66 -12.15 7.05 12.38
CA ILE A 66 -13.26 7.01 11.41
C ILE A 66 -12.77 6.46 10.07
N ILE A 67 -11.62 6.91 9.58
CA ILE A 67 -11.02 6.41 8.33
C ILE A 67 -10.72 4.91 8.44
N ASN A 68 -10.08 4.47 9.54
CA ASN A 68 -9.72 3.08 9.75
C ASN A 68 -10.95 2.16 9.83
N GLN A 69 -12.05 2.62 10.44
CA GLN A 69 -13.32 1.89 10.45
C GLN A 69 -13.94 1.74 9.06
N LYS A 70 -13.71 2.69 8.14
CA LYS A 70 -14.24 2.66 6.77
C LYS A 70 -13.34 1.98 5.76
N ARG A 71 -12.04 1.86 6.06
CA ARG A 71 -11.04 1.24 5.17
C ARG A 71 -11.25 -0.27 4.97
N GLY A 72 -12.20 -0.87 5.68
CA GLY A 72 -12.40 -2.31 5.74
C GLY A 72 -11.34 -2.97 6.60
N LYS A 73 -11.69 -4.01 7.37
CA LYS A 73 -10.65 -4.93 7.85
C LYS A 73 -9.92 -5.41 6.60
N LYS A 74 -8.59 -5.36 6.57
CA LYS A 74 -7.83 -6.17 5.61
C LYS A 74 -8.50 -7.54 5.67
N LYS A 75 -9.05 -8.03 4.55
CA LYS A 75 -9.21 -9.48 4.42
C LYS A 75 -7.87 -10.02 4.90
N GLU A 76 -7.87 -10.87 5.91
CA GLU A 76 -6.68 -11.66 6.21
C GLU A 76 -6.30 -12.21 4.84
N THR A 77 -5.20 -11.67 4.31
CA THR A 77 -4.73 -12.08 2.99
C THR A 77 -4.50 -13.56 3.19
N GLU A 78 -5.31 -14.40 2.54
CA GLU A 78 -5.01 -15.82 2.46
C GLU A 78 -3.53 -15.92 2.15
N GLU A 79 -2.80 -16.59 3.04
CA GLU A 79 -1.34 -16.61 3.11
C GLU A 79 -0.76 -17.27 1.86
N ASN A 80 -0.85 -16.60 0.71
CA ASN A 80 0.04 -16.84 -0.42
C ASN A 80 1.35 -16.07 -0.19
N CYS A 81 1.83 -16.09 1.05
CA CYS A 81 3.16 -15.60 1.39
C CYS A 81 4.11 -16.74 1.08
N LEU A 82 4.88 -16.60 -0.01
CA LEU A 82 6.17 -17.28 -0.13
C LEU A 82 6.88 -17.13 1.21
N LEU A 83 7.09 -18.24 1.92
CA LEU A 83 7.79 -18.17 3.19
C LEU A 83 9.22 -17.69 2.90
N PRO A 84 9.86 -16.95 3.81
CA PRO A 84 11.25 -16.55 3.64
C PRO A 84 12.16 -17.73 3.27
N LYS A 85 11.86 -18.91 3.82
CA LYS A 85 12.54 -20.17 3.51
C LYS A 85 12.35 -20.59 2.04
N ASP A 86 11.15 -20.46 1.49
CA ASP A 86 10.84 -20.82 0.11
C ASP A 86 11.53 -19.86 -0.87
N PHE A 87 11.58 -18.57 -0.52
CA PHE A 87 12.33 -17.56 -1.28
C PHE A 87 13.84 -17.87 -1.27
N SER A 88 14.43 -18.10 -0.08
CA SER A 88 15.85 -18.44 0.03
C SER A 88 16.20 -19.73 -0.71
N ASN A 89 15.35 -20.76 -0.61
CA ASN A 89 15.55 -22.03 -1.30
C ASN A 89 15.47 -21.86 -2.82
N PHE A 90 14.53 -21.06 -3.32
CA PHE A 90 14.42 -20.76 -4.75
C PHE A 90 15.71 -20.13 -5.28
N PHE A 91 16.23 -19.10 -4.60
CA PHE A 91 17.45 -18.43 -5.05
C PHE A 91 18.69 -19.33 -4.96
N ALA A 92 18.81 -20.16 -3.91
CA ALA A 92 19.90 -21.13 -3.82
C ALA A 92 19.87 -22.13 -4.99
N GLN A 93 18.69 -22.69 -5.29
CA GLN A 93 18.54 -23.67 -6.37
C GLN A 93 18.71 -23.08 -7.78
N VAL A 94 18.34 -21.82 -7.98
CA VAL A 94 18.56 -21.13 -9.26
C VAL A 94 20.06 -20.94 -9.51
N VAL A 95 20.84 -20.61 -8.48
CA VAL A 95 22.29 -20.46 -8.59
C VAL A 95 22.95 -21.79 -8.98
N ASP A 96 22.56 -22.89 -8.35
CA ASP A 96 23.12 -24.21 -8.67
C ASP A 96 22.84 -24.60 -10.15
N LYS A 97 21.61 -24.38 -10.61
CA LYS A 97 21.23 -24.64 -12.01
C LYS A 97 22.01 -23.77 -12.99
N LEU A 98 22.19 -22.48 -12.67
CA LEU A 98 22.97 -21.56 -13.51
C LEU A 98 24.44 -21.98 -13.57
N ILE A 99 25.02 -22.43 -12.46
CA ILE A 99 26.40 -22.93 -12.43
C ILE A 99 26.55 -24.18 -13.31
N ASP A 100 25.57 -25.08 -13.31
CA ASP A 100 25.58 -26.27 -14.16
C ASP A 100 25.41 -25.95 -15.67
N GLU A 101 24.72 -24.85 -16.01
CA GLU A 101 24.57 -24.36 -17.38
C GLU A 101 25.80 -23.60 -17.89
N ILE A 102 26.67 -23.08 -17.00
CA ILE A 102 27.92 -22.42 -17.41
C ILE A 102 28.87 -23.48 -17.99
N PRO A 103 29.34 -23.30 -19.25
CA PRO A 103 30.30 -24.21 -19.85
C PRO A 103 31.55 -24.32 -18.97
N LYS A 104 31.92 -25.53 -18.57
CA LYS A 104 33.16 -25.76 -17.82
C LYS A 104 34.35 -25.44 -18.71
N THR A 105 34.96 -24.28 -18.49
CA THR A 105 36.23 -23.91 -19.10
C THR A 105 37.37 -24.73 -18.48
N LYS A 106 38.29 -25.19 -19.33
CA LYS A 106 39.55 -25.84 -18.89
C LYS A 106 40.67 -24.83 -18.66
N ASP A 107 40.41 -23.56 -18.95
CA ASP A 107 41.40 -22.50 -18.90
C ASP A 107 41.65 -22.10 -17.44
N ASP A 108 42.91 -22.06 -17.04
CA ASP A 108 43.32 -21.52 -15.74
C ASP A 108 43.11 -19.99 -15.77
N PRO A 109 42.30 -19.40 -14.88
CA PRO A 109 42.08 -17.96 -14.83
C PRO A 109 43.37 -17.13 -14.72
N LEU A 110 44.44 -17.69 -14.16
CA LEU A 110 45.74 -17.04 -14.05
C LEU A 110 46.43 -16.87 -15.41
N GLU A 111 46.06 -17.66 -16.42
CA GLU A 111 46.55 -17.52 -17.80
C GLU A 111 46.12 -16.17 -18.40
N TYR A 112 44.91 -15.68 -18.07
CA TYR A 112 44.43 -14.36 -18.52
C TYR A 112 45.19 -13.19 -17.86
N LEU A 113 45.91 -13.46 -16.77
CA LEU A 113 46.71 -12.46 -16.07
C LEU A 113 48.16 -12.44 -16.57
N LYS A 114 48.58 -13.41 -17.41
CA LYS A 114 49.93 -13.43 -17.98
C LYS A 114 50.12 -12.22 -18.89
N GLY A 115 51.04 -11.34 -18.51
CA GLY A 115 51.38 -10.12 -19.26
C GLY A 115 50.75 -8.84 -18.72
N LEU A 116 49.90 -8.93 -17.69
CA LEU A 116 49.48 -7.77 -16.91
C LEU A 116 50.53 -7.49 -15.84
N SER A 117 51.05 -6.27 -15.79
CA SER A 117 51.82 -5.83 -14.63
C SER A 117 50.87 -5.54 -13.47
N PRO A 118 51.22 -5.90 -12.24
CA PRO A 118 50.44 -5.52 -11.06
C PRO A 118 50.18 -4.00 -11.07
N PRO A 119 48.97 -3.55 -10.72
CA PRO A 119 48.72 -2.13 -10.57
C PRO A 119 49.66 -1.54 -9.51
N VAL A 120 50.13 -0.32 -9.74
CA VAL A 120 51.05 0.40 -8.82
C VAL A 120 50.38 0.70 -7.47
N THR A 121 49.05 0.61 -7.41
CA THR A 121 48.25 0.85 -6.22
C THR A 121 47.69 -0.45 -5.67
N GLU A 122 47.97 -0.74 -4.41
CA GLU A 122 47.35 -1.84 -3.69
C GLU A 122 46.07 -1.37 -2.99
N PHE A 123 45.02 -2.18 -3.08
CA PHE A 123 43.83 -2.01 -2.25
C PHE A 123 43.95 -2.95 -1.05
N LEU A 124 44.01 -2.37 0.15
CA LEU A 124 44.17 -3.12 1.39
C LEU A 124 43.05 -2.74 2.35
N PHE A 125 42.44 -3.76 2.93
CA PHE A 125 41.60 -3.57 4.10
C PHE A 125 42.49 -3.34 5.32
N ARG A 126 42.16 -2.31 6.11
CA ARG A 126 42.78 -2.07 7.41
C ARG A 126 41.71 -1.97 8.48
N GLU A 127 42.06 -2.38 9.69
CA GLU A 127 41.21 -2.12 10.85
C GLU A 127 41.10 -0.61 11.10
N LEU A 128 39.92 -0.18 11.50
CA LEU A 128 39.62 1.22 11.83
C LEU A 128 39.16 1.31 13.28
N THR A 129 39.62 2.34 13.98
CA THR A 129 39.13 2.66 15.31
C THR A 129 37.76 3.35 15.24
N LEU A 130 37.01 3.33 16.34
CA LEU A 130 35.71 4.03 16.42
C LEU A 130 35.84 5.54 16.21
N VAL A 131 36.97 6.12 16.61
CA VAL A 131 37.27 7.54 16.44
C VAL A 131 37.47 7.86 14.95
N GLU A 132 38.31 7.09 14.26
CA GLU A 132 38.51 7.26 12.81
C GLU A 132 37.22 7.07 12.02
N LEU A 133 36.40 6.07 12.40
CA LEU A 133 35.11 5.83 11.75
C LEU A 133 34.16 7.02 11.92
N ARG A 134 34.08 7.59 13.14
CA ARG A 134 33.31 8.81 13.41
C ARG A 134 33.80 9.98 12.57
N ASP A 135 35.11 10.17 12.49
CA ASP A 135 35.71 11.29 11.77
C ASP A 135 35.48 11.17 10.26
N ILE A 136 35.58 9.97 9.69
CA ILE A 136 35.25 9.69 8.28
C ILE A 136 33.79 10.07 8.00
N ILE A 137 32.84 9.61 8.84
CA ILE A 137 31.42 9.92 8.68
C ILE A 137 31.17 11.43 8.72
N ASN A 138 31.79 12.14 9.67
CA ASN A 138 31.64 13.59 9.78
C ASN A 138 32.23 14.37 8.59
N GLN A 139 33.23 13.79 7.90
CA GLN A 139 33.84 14.37 6.71
C GLN A 139 33.07 14.07 5.42
N MET A 140 32.07 13.16 5.45
CA MET A 140 31.23 12.87 4.29
C MET A 140 30.37 14.09 3.94
N LYS A 141 30.61 14.67 2.76
CA LYS A 141 29.81 15.78 2.24
C LYS A 141 28.60 15.22 1.49
N ASN A 142 27.41 15.74 1.82
CA ASN A 142 26.22 15.49 1.01
C ASN A 142 26.43 16.06 -0.40
N LYS A 143 26.55 15.19 -1.39
CA LYS A 143 26.44 15.61 -2.79
C LYS A 143 24.96 15.74 -3.14
N LYS A 144 24.64 16.77 -3.91
CA LYS A 144 23.35 16.87 -4.60
C LYS A 144 23.39 15.91 -5.79
N SER A 145 23.28 14.60 -5.55
CA SER A 145 22.87 13.70 -6.62
C SER A 145 21.38 13.92 -6.82
N SER A 146 20.99 14.30 -8.03
CA SER A 146 19.61 14.18 -8.47
C SER A 146 19.26 12.69 -8.49
N ASP A 147 18.25 12.28 -7.73
CA ASP A 147 17.56 11.01 -8.01
C ASP A 147 16.92 11.12 -9.40
N ILE A 148 16.98 10.01 -10.16
CA ILE A 148 16.33 9.83 -11.47
C ILE A 148 14.90 9.32 -11.26
#